data_AF-A0A841BKM6-F1
#
_entry.id   AF-A0A841BKM6-F1
#
_cell.length_a   1.000
_cell.length_b   1.000
_cell.length_c   1.000
_cell.angle_alpha   90.00
_cell.angle_beta   90.00
_cell.angle_gamma   90.00
#
_symmetry.space_group_name_H-M   'P 1'
#
loop_
_entity.id
_entity.type
_entity.pdbx_description
1 polymer ?
#
loop_
_entity_poly.entity_id
_entity_poly.type
_entity_poly.pdbx_seq_one_letter_code
_entity_poly.pdbx_strand_id
1 'polypeptide(L)'
;MGSPDYLKVNFESVEGAARAIQNAMVNMEQELVSMANKLRPMVETWSFEAQQAYVANQEQWQKKAELLNQTGIELANQIIKAKNIMWDTEQAAVALQRSFSV
;
A
#
# COMPACT_ATOMS: atom_id res chain seq x y z
N MET A 1 24.56 14.27 14.35
CA MET A 1 23.88 12.97 14.52
C MET A 1 22.45 13.28 14.91
N GLY A 2 21.46 12.72 14.18
CA GLY A 2 20.05 12.99 14.46
C GLY A 2 19.67 12.47 15.85
N SER A 3 18.90 13.25 16.60
CA SER A 3 18.50 12.86 17.95
C SER A 3 17.57 11.63 17.90
N PRO A 4 17.63 10.70 18.88
CA PRO A 4 16.80 9.49 18.94
C PRO A 4 15.29 9.74 18.77
N ASP A 5 14.83 10.91 19.21
CA ASP A 5 13.41 11.30 19.10
C ASP A 5 13.00 11.64 17.66
N TYR A 6 13.90 12.21 16.85
CA TYR A 6 13.63 12.50 15.44
C TYR A 6 13.50 11.21 14.62
N LEU A 7 14.31 10.20 14.94
CA LEU A 7 14.22 8.88 14.31
C LEU A 7 12.88 8.20 14.63
N LYS A 8 12.45 8.22 15.90
CA LYS A 8 11.15 7.66 16.33
C LYS A 8 9.95 8.29 15.61
N VAL A 9 9.91 9.62 15.54
CA VAL A 9 8.82 10.35 14.84
C VAL A 9 8.76 9.99 13.35
N ASN A 10 9.92 9.85 12.71
CA ASN A 10 9.99 9.41 11.32
C ASN A 10 9.43 7.99 11.17
N PHE A 11 9.74 7.07 12.09
CA PHE A 11 9.23 5.70 12.04
C PHE A 11 7.71 5.61 12.20
N GLU A 12 7.12 6.34 13.14
CA GLU A 12 5.65 6.38 13.30
C GLU A 12 4.96 6.91 12.04
N SER A 13 5.52 7.96 11.44
CA SER A 13 5.01 8.52 10.18
C SER A 13 5.07 7.51 9.04
N VAL A 14 6.15 6.75 8.97
CA VAL A 14 6.40 5.74 7.94
C VAL A 14 5.47 4.53 8.08
N GLU A 15 5.24 4.04 9.31
CA GLU A 15 4.23 3.01 9.57
C GLU A 15 2.81 3.49 9.27
N GLY A 16 2.51 4.75 9.63
CA GLY A 16 1.24 5.39 9.29
C GLY A 16 1.01 5.41 7.78
N ALA A 17 2.02 5.79 7.00
CA ALA A 17 1.95 5.80 5.55
C ALA A 17 1.72 4.39 4.96
N ALA A 18 2.42 3.36 5.45
CA ALA A 18 2.22 1.98 5.01
C ALA A 18 0.79 1.48 5.26
N ARG A 19 0.24 1.77 6.46
CA ARG A 19 -1.17 1.43 6.79
C ARG A 19 -2.16 2.22 5.93
N ALA A 20 -1.89 3.50 5.68
CA ALA A 20 -2.73 4.33 4.82
C ALA A 20 -2.79 3.78 3.39
N ILE A 21 -1.65 3.33 2.84
CA ILE A 21 -1.60 2.68 1.52
C ILE A 21 -2.45 1.40 1.53
N GLN A 22 -2.26 0.52 2.51
CA GLN A 22 -3.04 -0.72 2.62
C GLN A 22 -4.55 -0.45 2.70
N ASN A 23 -4.96 0.54 3.51
CA ASN A 23 -6.37 0.92 3.63
C ASN A 23 -6.93 1.49 2.32
N ALA A 24 -6.16 2.34 1.63
CA ALA A 24 -6.58 2.89 0.34
C ALA A 24 -6.78 1.79 -0.71
N MET A 25 -5.92 0.77 -0.71
CA MET A 25 -6.03 -0.39 -1.60
C MET A 25 -7.30 -1.21 -1.34
N VAL A 26 -7.57 -1.52 -0.06
CA VAL A 26 -8.80 -2.24 0.34
C VAL A 26 -10.06 -1.45 -0.03
N ASN A 27 -10.06 -0.14 0.23
CA ASN A 27 -11.20 0.72 -0.11
C ASN A 27 -11.45 0.75 -1.61
N MET A 28 -10.39 0.86 -2.42
CA MET A 28 -10.50 0.85 -3.88
C MET A 28 -11.11 -0.46 -4.40
N GLU A 29 -10.69 -1.62 -3.89
CA GLU A 29 -11.29 -2.91 -4.28
C GLU A 29 -12.79 -2.95 -3.97
N GLN A 30 -13.18 -2.49 -2.78
CA GLN A 30 -14.58 -2.45 -2.37
C GLN A 30 -15.42 -1.51 -3.26
N GLU A 31 -14.88 -0.35 -3.61
CA GLU A 31 -15.53 0.60 -4.51
C GLU A 31 -15.72 0.01 -5.91
N LEU A 32 -14.72 -0.68 -6.46
CA LEU A 32 -14.81 -1.35 -7.76
C LEU A 32 -15.86 -2.47 -7.75
N VAL A 33 -15.91 -3.29 -6.70
CA VAL A 33 -16.93 -4.33 -6.55
C VAL A 33 -18.33 -3.72 -6.41
N SER A 34 -18.46 -2.66 -5.62
CA SER A 34 -19.72 -1.93 -5.46
C SER A 34 -20.21 -1.35 -6.80
N MET A 35 -19.31 -0.73 -7.56
CA MET A 35 -19.60 -0.19 -8.88
C MET A 35 -20.05 -1.29 -9.84
N ALA A 36 -19.32 -2.41 -9.92
CA ALA A 36 -19.68 -3.53 -10.79
C ALA A 36 -21.06 -4.11 -10.44
N ASN A 37 -21.37 -4.24 -9.15
CA ASN A 37 -22.69 -4.71 -8.69
C ASN A 37 -23.83 -3.74 -9.03
N LYS A 38 -23.59 -2.43 -8.93
CA LYS A 38 -24.57 -1.40 -9.32
C LYS A 38 -24.81 -1.36 -10.82
N LEU A 39 -23.77 -1.58 -11.62
CA LEU A 39 -23.86 -1.57 -13.08
C LEU A 39 -24.50 -2.83 -13.64
N ARG A 40 -24.32 -3.99 -12.98
CA ARG A 40 -24.83 -5.29 -13.46
C ARG A 40 -26.27 -5.27 -13.99
N PRO A 41 -27.29 -4.78 -13.25
CA PRO A 41 -28.67 -4.75 -13.76
C PRO A 41 -28.85 -3.81 -14.96
N MET A 42 -28.04 -2.76 -15.09
CA MET A 42 -28.08 -1.88 -16.26
C MET A 42 -27.43 -2.56 -17.48
N VAL A 43 -26.32 -3.26 -17.27
CA VAL A 43 -25.62 -4.01 -18.32
C VAL A 43 -26.52 -5.08 -18.93
N GLU A 44 -27.36 -5.73 -18.12
CA GLU A 44 -28.35 -6.72 -18.59
C GLU A 44 -29.37 -6.12 -19.59
N THR A 45 -29.56 -4.80 -19.61
CA THR A 45 -30.44 -4.11 -20.56
C THR A 45 -29.73 -3.65 -21.84
N TRP A 46 -28.40 -3.75 -21.90
CA TRP A 46 -27.61 -3.31 -23.04
C TRP A 46 -27.64 -4.32 -24.19
N SER A 47 -27.29 -3.86 -25.39
CA SER A 47 -27.07 -4.77 -26.52
C SER A 47 -25.93 -5.75 -26.22
N PHE A 48 -25.92 -6.88 -26.92
CA PHE A 48 -24.92 -7.91 -26.74
C PHE A 48 -23.48 -7.40 -26.95
N GLU A 49 -23.26 -6.54 -27.94
CA GLU A 49 -21.95 -5.94 -28.23
C GLU A 49 -21.50 -5.03 -27.08
N ALA A 50 -22.43 -4.25 -26.52
CA ALA A 50 -22.15 -3.39 -25.37
C ALA A 50 -21.86 -4.20 -24.10
N GLN A 51 -22.53 -5.34 -23.89
CA GLN A 51 -22.21 -6.27 -22.80
C GLN A 51 -20.80 -6.85 -22.95
N GLN A 52 -20.41 -7.27 -24.15
CA GLN A 52 -19.06 -7.76 -24.41
C GLN A 52 -17.99 -6.68 -24.18
N ALA A 53 -18.23 -5.47 -24.66
CA ALA A 53 -17.33 -4.33 -24.44
C ALA A 53 -17.20 -4.01 -22.94
N TYR A 54 -18.30 -4.10 -22.19
CA TYR A 54 -18.29 -3.95 -20.74
C TYR A 54 -17.41 -5.01 -20.07
N VAL A 55 -17.62 -6.30 -20.37
CA VAL A 55 -16.83 -7.39 -19.78
C VAL A 55 -15.35 -7.21 -20.07
N ALA A 56 -14.97 -6.87 -21.30
CA ALA A 56 -13.57 -6.62 -21.65
C ALA A 56 -12.95 -5.44 -20.87
N ASN A 57 -13.73 -4.37 -20.66
CA ASN A 57 -13.28 -3.24 -19.83
C ASN A 57 -13.23 -3.61 -18.35
N GLN A 58 -14.16 -4.44 -17.87
CA GLN A 58 -14.22 -4.92 -16.51
C GLN A 58 -13.00 -5.76 -16.16
N GLU A 59 -12.59 -6.67 -17.06
CA GLU A 59 -11.37 -7.44 -16.87
C GLU A 59 -10.13 -6.53 -16.82
N GLN A 60 -10.09 -5.48 -17.65
CA GLN A 60 -8.96 -4.55 -17.67
C GLN A 60 -8.84 -3.74 -16.39
N TRP A 61 -9.93 -3.19 -15.84
CA TRP A 61 -9.83 -2.45 -14.58
C TRP A 61 -9.49 -3.38 -13.40
N GLN A 62 -9.85 -4.67 -13.47
CA GLN A 62 -9.64 -5.64 -12.39
C GLN A 62 -8.16 -5.98 -12.31
N LYS A 63 -7.56 -6.30 -13.47
CA LYS A 63 -6.11 -6.51 -13.58
C LYS A 63 -5.31 -5.30 -13.11
N LYS A 64 -5.76 -4.08 -13.43
CA LYS A 64 -5.09 -2.85 -12.97
C LYS A 64 -5.20 -2.65 -11.46
N ALA A 65 -6.36 -2.96 -10.88
CA ALA A 65 -6.56 -2.89 -9.43
C ALA A 65 -5.69 -3.91 -8.70
N GLU A 66 -5.65 -5.16 -9.16
CA GLU A 66 -4.78 -6.21 -8.62
C GLU A 66 -3.31 -5.81 -8.67
N LEU A 67 -2.84 -5.27 -9.79
CA LEU A 67 -1.46 -4.78 -9.93
C LEU A 67 -1.15 -3.64 -8.96
N LEU A 68 -2.09 -2.71 -8.78
CA LEU A 68 -1.92 -1.61 -7.83
C LEU A 68 -1.83 -2.14 -6.39
N ASN A 69 -2.66 -3.11 -6.04
CA ASN A 69 -2.64 -3.73 -4.71
C ASN A 69 -1.32 -4.47 -4.45
N GLN A 70 -0.84 -5.23 -5.42
CA GLN A 70 0.47 -5.89 -5.33
C GLN A 70 1.59 -4.85 -5.13
N THR A 71 1.60 -3.79 -5.93
CA THR A 71 2.61 -2.73 -5.85
C THR A 71 2.52 -1.97 -4.52
N GLY A 72 1.32 -1.68 -4.03
CA GLY A 72 1.08 -1.00 -2.76
C GLY A 72 1.54 -1.84 -1.55
N ILE A 73 1.26 -3.15 -1.56
CA ILE A 73 1.74 -4.09 -0.55
C ILE A 73 3.26 -4.18 -0.58
N GLU A 74 3.85 -4.27 -1.77
CA GLU A 74 5.30 -4.31 -1.93
C GLU A 74 5.96 -3.03 -1.42
N LEU A 75 5.40 -1.86 -1.75
CA LEU A 75 5.87 -0.58 -1.23
C LEU A 75 5.80 -0.53 0.29
N ALA A 76 4.67 -0.95 0.89
CA ALA A 76 4.52 -1.02 2.34
C ALA A 76 5.57 -1.95 2.99
N ASN A 77 5.86 -3.10 2.37
CA ASN A 77 6.87 -4.03 2.85
C ASN A 77 8.29 -3.46 2.74
N GLN A 78 8.63 -2.80 1.62
CA GLN A 78 9.93 -2.14 1.45
C GLN A 78 10.14 -1.03 2.48
N ILE A 79 9.07 -0.28 2.77
CA ILE A 79 9.06 0.74 3.80
C ILE A 79 9.36 0.13 5.20
N ILE A 80 8.70 -0.96 5.56
CA ILE A 80 8.94 -1.67 6.84
C ILE A 80 10.36 -2.24 6.89
N LYS A 81 10.87 -2.76 5.78
CA LYS A 81 12.24 -3.27 5.68
C LYS A 81 13.26 -2.15 5.90
N ALA A 82 13.06 -0.99 5.27
CA ALA A 82 13.92 0.18 5.45
C ALA A 82 13.94 0.64 6.91
N LYS A 83 12.78 0.65 7.59
CA LYS A 83 12.67 0.92 9.02
C LYS A 83 13.57 -0.02 9.85
N ASN A 84 13.48 -1.34 9.62
CA ASN A 84 14.25 -2.30 10.39
C ASN A 84 15.77 -2.11 10.21
N ILE A 85 16.22 -1.86 8.97
CA ILE A 85 17.64 -1.58 8.69
C ILE A 85 18.12 -0.33 9.44
N MET A 86 17.33 0.75 9.43
CA MET A 86 17.68 1.97 10.15
C MET A 86 17.75 1.75 11.67
N TRP A 87 16.80 0.99 12.22
CA TRP A 87 16.80 0.65 13.64
C TRP A 87 18.03 -0.15 14.04
N ASP A 88 18.38 -1.19 13.29
CA ASP A 88 19.54 -2.02 13.57
C ASP A 88 20.85 -1.20 13.49
N THR A 89 20.93 -0.29 12.52
CA THR A 89 22.07 0.61 12.35
C THR A 89 22.20 1.59 13.53
N GLU A 90 21.08 2.17 13.97
CA GLU A 90 21.08 3.10 15.11
C GLU A 90 21.47 2.40 16.41
N GLN A 91 20.94 1.19 16.67
CA GLN A 91 21.31 0.41 17.85
C GLN A 91 22.80 0.07 17.88
N ALA A 92 23.36 -0.31 16.72
CA ALA A 92 24.79 -0.55 16.59
C ALA A 92 25.62 0.71 16.84
N ALA A 93 25.19 1.87 16.32
CA ALA A 93 25.86 3.14 16.53
C ALA A 93 25.84 3.57 18.01
N VAL A 94 24.69 3.44 18.69
CA VAL A 94 24.56 3.74 20.12
C VAL A 94 25.43 2.81 20.98
N ALA A 95 25.50 1.52 20.65
CA ALA A 95 26.34 0.56 21.35
C ALA A 95 27.83 0.92 21.25
N LEU A 96 28.30 1.28 20.04
CA LEU A 96 29.67 1.75 19.83
C LEU A 96 29.96 3.01 20.63
N GLN A 97 29.09 4.02 20.59
CA GLN A 97 29.30 5.28 21.30
C GLN A 97 29.43 5.08 22.83
N ARG A 98 28.64 4.16 23.40
CA ARG A 98 28.75 3.80 24.83
C ARG A 98 30.09 3.14 25.16
N SER A 99 30.64 2.32 24.27
CA SER A 99 31.94 1.66 24.47
C SER A 99 33.13 2.62 24.48
N PHE A 100 33.02 3.79 23.82
CA PHE A 100 34.04 4.84 23.81
C PHE A 100 33.87 5.89 24.93
N SER A 101 32.82 5.78 25.76
CA SER A 101 32.50 6.73 26.83
C SER A 101 32.91 6.22 28.23
N VAL A 102 33.77 5.20 28.30
CA VAL A 102 34.41 4.67 29.52
C VAL A 102 35.90 4.99 29.46
#